data_AF-A0A3P3DR51-F1
#
_entry.id   AF-A0A3P3DR51-F1
#
_cell.length_a   1.000
_cell.length_b   1.000
_cell.length_c   1.000
_cell.angle_alpha   90.00
_cell.angle_beta   90.00
_cell.angle_gamma   90.00
#
_symmetry.space_group_name_H-M   'P 1'
#
loop_
_entity.id
_entity.type
_entity.pdbx_description
1 polymer ?
#
loop_
_entity_poly.entity_id
_entity_poly.type
_entity_poly.pdbx_seq_one_letter_code
_entity_poly.pdbx_strand_id
1 'polypeptide(L)'
;MPNGEMEIILWPIRNGILRFTGFDVLPPQISYSVNYRSEAERQAMISDWERRLEGLFDGAPIPFNGRDDYLNDWRLKPGIAPLAVGQMRAQPAVTGPERPAQKAPAGDEPD
;
A
#
# COMPACT_ATOMS: atom_id res chain seq x y z
N MET A 1 22.78 6.67 -9.69
CA MET A 1 22.08 5.36 -9.63
C MET A 1 20.59 5.63 -9.54
N PRO A 2 19.71 4.92 -10.25
CA PRO A 2 18.28 5.06 -10.02
C PRO A 2 17.98 4.42 -8.66
N ASN A 3 17.59 5.23 -7.66
CA ASN A 3 17.34 4.80 -6.29
C ASN A 3 16.05 3.95 -6.15
N GLY A 4 15.61 3.27 -7.22
CA GLY A 4 14.30 2.61 -7.30
C GLY A 4 13.14 3.61 -7.41
N GLU A 5 11.97 3.10 -7.77
CA GLU A 5 10.74 3.89 -7.76
C GLU A 5 10.24 4.04 -6.32
N MET A 6 9.94 5.28 -5.92
CA MET A 6 9.51 5.60 -4.55
C MET A 6 8.26 4.81 -4.12
N GLU A 7 7.36 4.54 -5.07
CA GLU A 7 6.16 3.76 -4.81
C GLU A 7 6.46 2.30 -4.45
N ILE A 8 7.52 1.71 -5.00
CA ILE A 8 7.99 0.37 -4.63
C ILE A 8 8.60 0.37 -3.23
N ILE A 9 9.35 1.43 -2.89
CA ILE A 9 9.99 1.57 -1.58
C ILE A 9 8.95 1.69 -0.46
N LEU A 10 7.90 2.49 -0.69
CA LEU A 10 6.87 2.74 0.31
C LEU A 10 5.83 1.62 0.40
N TRP A 11 5.81 0.69 -0.56
CA TRP A 11 4.84 -0.40 -0.63
C TRP A 11 4.74 -1.25 0.65
N PRO A 12 5.82 -1.74 1.26
CA PRO A 12 5.72 -2.60 2.45
C PRO A 12 5.11 -1.89 3.65
N ILE A 13 5.35 -0.57 3.81
CA ILE A 13 4.78 0.22 4.90
C ILE A 13 3.29 0.45 4.64
N ARG A 14 2.94 0.92 3.44
CA ARG A 14 1.54 1.25 3.10
C ARG A 14 0.66 0.01 3.12
N ASN A 15 1.07 -1.06 2.45
CA ASN A 15 0.25 -2.26 2.34
C ASN A 15 0.47 -3.25 3.49
N GLY A 16 1.73 -3.47 3.88
CA GLY A 16 2.07 -4.48 4.88
C GLY A 16 1.77 -4.07 6.32
N ILE A 17 1.69 -2.76 6.61
CA ILE A 17 1.44 -2.26 7.98
C ILE A 17 0.13 -1.48 8.05
N LEU A 18 0.00 -0.38 7.30
CA LEU A 18 -1.14 0.53 7.45
C LEU A 18 -2.44 -0.09 6.93
N ARG A 19 -2.45 -0.57 5.68
CA ARG A 19 -3.63 -1.21 5.09
C ARG A 19 -4.01 -2.48 5.83
N PHE A 20 -3.02 -3.28 6.24
CA PHE A 20 -3.23 -4.53 6.95
C PHE A 20 -3.95 -4.34 8.29
N THR A 21 -3.67 -3.24 8.99
CA THR A 21 -4.36 -2.90 10.25
C THR A 21 -5.71 -2.18 10.05
N GLY A 22 -6.12 -1.94 8.81
CA GLY A 22 -7.43 -1.39 8.48
C GLY A 22 -7.47 0.12 8.24
N PHE A 23 -6.32 0.80 8.13
CA PHE A 23 -6.30 2.23 7.80
C PHE A 23 -6.61 2.50 6.32
N ASP A 24 -7.31 3.60 6.08
CA ASP A 24 -7.42 4.24 4.78
C ASP A 24 -6.14 5.03 4.48
N VAL A 25 -5.28 4.46 3.64
CA VAL A 25 -3.95 5.03 3.37
C VAL A 25 -4.07 6.11 2.31
N LEU A 26 -3.85 7.37 2.70
CA LEU A 26 -3.77 8.50 1.77
C LEU A 26 -2.44 8.49 0.99
N PRO A 27 -2.36 9.19 -0.17
CA PRO A 27 -1.09 9.43 -0.85
C PRO A 27 -0.02 9.95 0.13
N PRO A 28 1.28 9.65 -0.02
CA PRO A 28 2.28 10.24 0.87
C PRO A 28 2.48 11.73 0.55
N GLN A 29 2.93 12.52 1.52
CA GLN A 29 3.61 13.79 1.25
C GLN A 29 5.11 13.52 1.31
N ILE A 30 5.85 13.80 0.24
CA ILE A 30 7.30 13.53 0.18
C ILE A 30 8.03 14.83 -0.16
N SER A 31 8.83 15.31 0.79
CA SER A 31 9.71 16.45 0.60
C SER A 31 11.12 15.97 0.29
N TYR A 32 11.54 16.10 -0.96
CA TYR A 32 12.84 15.60 -1.42
C TYR A 32 13.99 16.56 -1.11
N SER A 33 15.11 15.98 -0.63
CA SER A 33 16.40 16.67 -0.51
C SER A 33 16.35 17.97 0.31
N VAL A 34 15.59 17.97 1.42
CA VAL A 34 15.29 19.17 2.24
C VAL A 34 16.54 19.93 2.68
N ASN A 35 17.65 19.23 2.96
CA ASN A 35 18.93 19.84 3.36
C ASN A 35 19.57 20.70 2.26
N TYR A 36 19.23 20.45 0.99
CA TYR A 36 19.76 21.19 -0.16
C TYR A 36 18.84 22.31 -0.63
N ARG A 37 17.73 22.54 0.07
CA ARG A 37 16.75 23.59 -0.26
C ARG A 37 17.14 24.91 0.38
N SER A 38 16.79 25.99 -0.28
CA SER A 38 16.83 27.33 0.32
C SER A 38 15.80 27.47 1.44
N GLU A 39 15.92 28.51 2.26
CA GLU A 39 14.94 28.80 3.31
C GLU A 39 13.55 29.06 2.74
N ALA A 40 13.47 29.81 1.62
CA ALA A 40 12.21 30.08 0.96
C ALA A 40 11.53 28.79 0.44
N GLU A 41 12.29 27.87 -0.15
CA GLU A 41 11.76 26.57 -0.59
C GLU A 41 11.30 25.70 0.59
N ARG A 42 12.03 25.71 1.72
CA ARG A 42 11.59 25.00 2.93
C ARG A 42 10.27 25.56 3.44
N GLN A 43 10.12 26.88 3.47
CA GLN A 43 8.89 27.51 3.92
C GLN A 43 7.71 27.19 3.00
N ALA A 44 7.95 27.09 1.70
CA ALA A 44 6.95 26.63 0.74
C ALA A 44 6.53 25.17 1.02
N MET A 45 7.49 24.27 1.29
CA MET A 45 7.18 22.87 1.64
C MET A 45 6.33 22.75 2.91
N ILE A 46 6.58 23.60 3.91
CA ILE A 46 5.76 23.66 5.14
C ILE A 46 4.35 24.15 4.81
N SER A 47 4.24 25.23 4.03
CA SER A 47 2.95 25.80 3.63
C SER A 47 2.11 24.80 2.82
N ASP A 48 2.74 24.02 1.95
CA ASP A 48 2.07 22.96 1.20
C ASP A 48 1.62 21.80 2.09
N TRP A 49 2.37 21.50 3.15
CA TRP A 49 1.96 20.53 4.15
C TRP A 49 0.75 21.01 4.96
N GLU A 50 0.75 22.27 5.40
CA GLU A 50 -0.39 22.88 6.10
C GLU A 50 -1.67 22.82 5.24
N ARG A 51 -1.59 23.27 3.99
CA ARG A 51 -2.70 23.22 3.04
C ARG A 51 -3.24 21.81 2.83
N ARG A 52 -2.35 20.83 2.83
CA ARG A 52 -2.74 19.42 2.71
C ARG A 52 -3.48 18.92 3.95
N LEU A 53 -3.07 19.35 5.14
CA LEU A 53 -3.74 18.98 6.38
C LEU A 53 -5.16 19.55 6.47
N GLU A 54 -5.41 20.72 5.88
CA GLU A 54 -6.75 21.31 5.80
C GLU A 54 -7.76 20.38 5.08
N GLY A 55 -7.31 19.66 4.04
CA GLY A 55 -8.13 18.72 3.27
C GLY A 55 -7.92 17.24 3.64
N LEU A 56 -7.33 16.95 4.79
CA LEU A 56 -6.87 15.59 5.13
C LEU A 56 -8.01 14.56 5.13
N PHE A 57 -9.17 14.93 5.66
CA PHE A 57 -10.32 14.02 5.81
C PHE A 57 -11.17 13.92 4.54
N ASP A 58 -10.99 14.83 3.59
CA ASP A 58 -11.67 14.81 2.28
C ASP A 58 -10.82 14.11 1.20
N GLY A 59 -9.56 13.78 1.52
CA GLY A 59 -8.63 13.16 0.59
C GLY A 59 -9.04 11.75 0.18
N ALA A 60 -8.98 11.46 -1.12
CA ALA A 60 -9.21 10.11 -1.64
C ALA A 60 -8.06 9.15 -1.22
N PRO A 61 -8.36 8.02 -0.55
CA PRO A 61 -7.36 7.00 -0.24
C PRO A 61 -6.77 6.35 -1.50
N ILE A 62 -5.56 5.81 -1.37
CA ILE A 62 -4.95 5.00 -2.43
C ILE A 62 -5.80 3.74 -2.62
N PRO A 63 -6.14 3.37 -3.87
CA PRO A 63 -6.91 2.17 -4.13
C PRO A 63 -6.08 0.91 -3.85
N PHE A 64 -6.66 -0.01 -3.08
CA PHE A 64 -6.13 -1.35 -2.86
C PHE A 64 -7.22 -2.38 -3.18
N ASN A 65 -6.82 -3.55 -3.68
CA ASN A 65 -7.75 -4.67 -3.85
C ASN A 65 -8.33 -5.08 -2.48
N GLY A 66 -9.65 -5.24 -2.42
CA GLY A 66 -10.38 -5.62 -1.22
C GLY A 66 -10.25 -7.11 -0.91
N ARG A 67 -10.66 -7.53 0.29
CA ARG A 67 -10.62 -8.96 0.66
C ARG A 67 -11.40 -9.85 -0.32
N ASP A 68 -12.52 -9.35 -0.83
CA ASP A 68 -13.40 -10.08 -1.74
C ASP A 68 -12.82 -10.28 -3.15
N ASP A 69 -11.76 -9.56 -3.50
CA ASP A 69 -11.06 -9.73 -4.79
C ASP A 69 -10.17 -10.96 -4.82
N TYR A 70 -9.90 -11.57 -3.65
CA TYR A 70 -9.02 -12.71 -3.51
C TYR A 70 -9.78 -14.03 -3.41
N LEU A 71 -9.14 -15.10 -3.85
CA LEU A 71 -9.53 -16.47 -3.58
C LEU A 71 -9.06 -16.90 -2.18
N ASN A 72 -9.54 -18.06 -1.73
CA ASN A 72 -9.14 -18.66 -0.44
C ASN A 72 -7.63 -18.97 -0.37
N ASP A 73 -6.95 -19.09 -1.51
CA ASP A 73 -5.50 -19.30 -1.60
C ASP A 73 -4.69 -17.99 -1.67
N TRP A 74 -5.32 -16.85 -1.39
CA TRP A 74 -4.73 -15.49 -1.38
C TRP A 74 -4.24 -14.98 -2.74
N ARG A 75 -4.68 -15.60 -3.85
CA ARG A 75 -4.48 -15.07 -5.20
C ARG A 75 -5.65 -14.20 -5.64
N LEU A 76 -5.38 -13.21 -6.48
CA LEU A 76 -6.43 -12.42 -7.12
C LEU A 76 -7.30 -13.30 -8.02
N LYS A 77 -8.61 -13.07 -7.98
CA LYS A 77 -9.57 -13.72 -8.87
C LYS A 77 -9.24 -13.43 -10.34
N PRO A 78 -9.46 -14.39 -11.26
CA PRO A 78 -9.29 -14.16 -12.69
C PRO A 78 -10.12 -12.95 -13.16
N GLY A 79 -9.52 -12.06 -13.95
CA GLY A 79 -10.19 -10.86 -14.49
C GLY A 79 -10.17 -9.63 -13.58
N ILE A 80 -9.68 -9.74 -12.34
CA ILE A 80 -9.44 -8.57 -11.47
C ILE A 80 -8.02 -8.05 -11.69
N ALA A 81 -7.90 -6.77 -12.03
CA ALA A 81 -6.60 -6.12 -12.18
C ALA A 81 -5.96 -5.84 -10.81
N PRO A 82 -4.65 -6.08 -10.64
CA PRO A 82 -3.94 -5.63 -9.45
C PRO A 82 -3.88 -4.10 -9.43
N LEU A 83 -4.43 -3.48 -8.39
CA LEU A 83 -4.41 -2.03 -8.18
C LEU A 83 -3.13 -1.58 -7.47
N ALA A 84 -2.46 -2.52 -6.81
CA ALA A 84 -1.38 -2.24 -5.89
C ALA A 84 -0.01 -2.53 -6.51
N VAL A 85 0.96 -1.65 -6.29
CA VAL A 85 2.29 -1.67 -6.95
C VAL A 85 3.03 -3.00 -6.72
N GLY A 86 2.97 -3.56 -5.51
CA GLY A 86 3.58 -4.87 -5.22
C GLY A 86 2.87 -6.06 -5.88
N GLN A 87 1.71 -5.86 -6.49
CA GLN A 87 0.88 -6.88 -7.12
C GLN A 87 0.82 -6.76 -8.65
N MET A 88 1.39 -5.70 -9.23
CA MET A 88 1.34 -5.44 -10.67
C MET A 88 1.99 -6.53 -11.54
N ARG A 89 2.84 -7.39 -10.95
CA ARG A 89 3.45 -8.56 -11.61
C ARG A 89 2.89 -9.89 -11.14
N ALA A 90 1.84 -9.89 -10.32
CA ALA A 90 1.19 -11.12 -9.89
C ALA A 90 0.49 -11.77 -11.09
N GLN A 91 0.81 -13.03 -11.36
CA GLN A 91 0.05 -13.79 -12.35
C GLN A 91 -1.35 -14.06 -11.80
N PRO A 92 -2.41 -13.91 -12.62
CA PRO A 92 -3.76 -14.26 -12.19
C PRO A 92 -3.81 -15.73 -11.77
N ALA A 93 -4.73 -16.07 -10.86
CA ALA A 93 -4.98 -17.46 -10.51
C ALA A 93 -5.33 -18.24 -11.80
N VAL A 94 -4.46 -19.14 -12.22
CA VAL A 94 -4.82 -20.14 -13.23
C VAL A 94 -5.82 -21.07 -12.55
N THR A 95 -6.96 -21.34 -13.18
CA THR A 95 -7.89 -22.40 -12.78
C THR A 95 -7.19 -23.76 -12.94
N GLY A 96 -6.32 -24.08 -11.99
CA GLY A 96 -5.68 -25.37 -11.77
C GLY A 96 -6.12 -25.91 -10.40
N PRO A 97 -5.90 -27.20 -10.12
CA PRO A 97 -6.54 -27.87 -8.99
C PRO A 97 -6.17 -27.17 -7.68
N GLU A 98 -7.15 -26.99 -6.80
CA GLU A 98 -6.98 -26.39 -5.48
C GLU A 98 -5.78 -27.04 -4.78
N ARG A 99 -4.81 -26.24 -4.35
CA ARG A 99 -3.74 -26.75 -3.50
C ARG A 99 -4.35 -27.21 -2.18
N PRO A 100 -3.85 -28.31 -1.59
CA PRO A 100 -4.29 -28.72 -0.27
C PRO A 100 -4.07 -27.58 0.72
N ALA A 101 -5.10 -27.32 1.52
CA ALA A 101 -5.12 -26.23 2.50
C ALA A 101 -3.83 -26.23 3.32
N GLN A 102 -3.13 -25.10 3.30
CA GLN A 102 -1.99 -24.90 4.20
C GLN A 102 -2.58 -24.77 5.61
N LYS A 103 -2.33 -25.79 6.43
CA LYS A 103 -2.82 -25.88 7.81
C LYS A 103 -2.45 -24.59 8.55
N ALA A 104 -3.45 -23.91 9.11
CA ALA A 104 -3.22 -22.77 9.99
C ALA A 104 -2.20 -23.15 11.08
N PRO A 105 -1.26 -22.27 11.46
CA PRO A 105 -0.49 -22.50 12.67
C PRO A 105 -1.48 -22.69 13.82
N ALA A 106 -1.31 -23.79 14.56
CA ALA A 106 -2.16 -24.16 15.67
C ALA A 106 -2.35 -22.95 16.60
N GLY A 107 -3.60 -22.62 16.89
CA GLY A 107 -3.91 -21.59 17.87
C GLY A 107 -3.27 -21.98 19.21
N ASP A 108 -2.59 -21.04 19.83
CA ASP A 108 -2.29 -21.10 21.25
C ASP A 108 -3.64 -21.17 21.99
N GLU A 109 -3.84 -22.29 22.67
CA GLU A 109 -4.94 -22.59 23.58
C GLU A 109 -4.75 -21.74 24.86
N PRO A 110 -5.75 -20.96 25.32
CA PRO A 110 -5.65 -20.29 26.60
C PRO A 110 -6.06 -21.24 27.74
N ASP A 111 -5.31 -21.19 28.85
CA ASP A 111 -5.66 -21.79 30.16
C ASP A 111 -7.05 -21.37 30.68
#